data_AF-A0A821CG84-F1
#
_entry.id   AF-A0A821CG84-F1
#
_cell.length_a   1.000
_cell.length_b   1.000
_cell.length_c   1.000
_cell.angle_alpha   90.00
_cell.angle_beta   90.00
_cell.angle_gamma   90.00
#
_symmetry.space_group_name_H-M   'P 1'
#
loop_
_entity.id
_entity.type
_entity.pdbx_description
1 polymer ?
#
loop_
_entity_poly.entity_id
_entity_poly.type
_entity_poly.pdbx_seq_one_letter_code
_entity_poly.pdbx_strand_id
1 'polypeptide(L)'
;MKNYTKEKLIRAVESAFSSPVAAKEFNAPERTIRSHRQMPLQKIGAGRCRYLNDNEENHLVSLFQILPNYGFSLTAGVAIQISFEYMKSLGLFFKPGRKWLQAFVNRHRMKIKWKKEEKLEPIRSEKFTEETRRGWFSLLKLTLEKLDLMDKPCQIFNADETGFSDKTSGKVLT
;
A
#
# COMPACT_ATOMS: atom_id res chain seq x y z
N MET A 1 27.84 -16.17 -19.14
CA MET A 1 26.57 -15.57 -19.62
C MET A 1 25.56 -16.70 -19.85
N LYS A 2 24.26 -16.48 -19.60
CA LYS A 2 23.24 -17.48 -19.96
C LYS A 2 23.03 -17.41 -21.47
N ASN A 3 23.25 -18.51 -22.18
CA ASN A 3 23.18 -18.54 -23.66
C ASN A 3 21.74 -18.62 -24.22
N TYR A 4 20.71 -18.42 -23.38
CA TYR A 4 19.30 -18.58 -23.76
C TYR A 4 18.42 -17.47 -23.15
N THR A 5 17.45 -16.99 -23.94
CA THR A 5 16.48 -15.97 -23.53
C THR A 5 15.36 -16.59 -22.69
N LYS A 6 14.78 -15.80 -21.77
CA LYS A 6 13.66 -16.24 -20.90
C LYS A 6 12.44 -16.72 -21.71
N GLU A 7 12.16 -16.08 -22.85
CA GLU A 7 11.08 -16.45 -23.75
C GLU A 7 11.27 -17.83 -24.39
N LYS A 8 12.50 -18.15 -24.82
CA LYS A 8 12.83 -19.48 -25.38
C LYS A 8 12.66 -20.57 -24.33
N LEU A 9 13.01 -20.30 -23.08
CA LEU A 9 12.81 -21.24 -21.98
C LEU A 9 11.33 -21.49 -21.70
N ILE A 10 10.48 -20.45 -21.70
CA ILE A 10 9.03 -20.61 -21.49
C ILE A 10 8.43 -21.50 -22.59
N ARG A 11 8.74 -21.19 -23.86
CA ARG A 11 8.29 -22.01 -25.00
C ARG A 11 8.79 -23.45 -24.94
N ALA A 12 10.02 -23.68 -24.51
CA ALA A 12 10.57 -25.02 -24.34
C ALA A 12 9.84 -25.82 -23.26
N VAL A 13 9.53 -25.18 -22.13
CA VAL A 13 8.84 -25.81 -20.99
C VAL A 13 7.39 -26.18 -21.36
N GLU A 14 6.68 -25.28 -22.06
CA GLU A 14 5.29 -25.47 -22.50
C GLU A 14 5.14 -26.41 -23.71
N SER A 15 6.21 -26.63 -24.48
CA SER A 15 6.17 -27.52 -25.64
C SER A 15 5.85 -28.98 -25.27
N ALA A 16 5.15 -29.69 -26.15
CA ALA A 16 4.85 -31.11 -26.00
C ALA A 16 6.08 -32.04 -26.17
N PHE A 17 7.22 -31.50 -26.57
CA PHE A 17 8.45 -32.27 -26.78
C PHE A 17 9.02 -32.79 -25.47
N SER A 18 9.74 -33.92 -25.52
CA SER A 18 10.53 -34.39 -24.37
C SER A 18 11.67 -33.39 -24.05
N SER A 19 12.09 -33.31 -22.80
CA SER A 19 13.13 -32.34 -22.37
C SER A 19 14.41 -32.35 -23.22
N PRO A 20 14.93 -33.52 -23.68
CA PRO A 20 16.11 -33.56 -24.57
C PRO A 20 15.84 -33.00 -25.97
N VAL A 21 14.64 -33.22 -26.51
CA VAL A 21 14.24 -32.71 -27.83
C VAL A 21 14.01 -31.19 -27.77
N ALA A 22 13.31 -30.73 -26.74
CA ALA A 22 13.11 -29.31 -26.49
C ALA A 22 14.44 -28.56 -26.26
N ALA A 23 15.44 -29.21 -25.67
CA ALA A 23 16.75 -28.60 -25.46
C ALA A 23 17.47 -28.26 -26.77
N LYS A 24 17.38 -29.15 -27.76
CA LYS A 24 17.96 -28.96 -29.09
C LYS A 24 17.22 -27.87 -29.87
N GLU A 25 15.89 -27.93 -29.86
CA GLU A 25 15.03 -27.01 -30.62
C GLU A 25 15.11 -25.57 -30.11
N PHE A 26 15.06 -25.38 -28.78
CA PHE A 26 14.97 -24.06 -28.18
C PHE A 26 16.31 -23.53 -27.65
N ASN A 27 17.40 -24.27 -27.86
CA ASN A 27 18.75 -23.96 -27.38
C ASN A 27 18.79 -23.61 -25.88
N ALA A 28 18.03 -24.35 -25.08
CA ALA A 28 17.97 -24.20 -23.62
C ALA A 28 18.43 -25.51 -22.95
N PRO A 29 19.19 -25.48 -21.85
CA PRO A 29 19.71 -26.70 -21.25
C PRO A 29 18.60 -27.65 -20.80
N GLU A 30 18.72 -28.94 -21.14
CA GLU A 30 17.75 -30.00 -20.80
C GLU A 30 17.44 -30.02 -19.30
N ARG A 31 18.48 -29.95 -18.46
CA ARG A 31 18.35 -29.96 -17.00
C ARG A 31 17.51 -28.79 -16.49
N THR A 32 17.61 -27.64 -17.14
CA THR A 32 16.82 -26.45 -16.82
C THR A 32 15.37 -26.63 -17.24
N ILE A 33 15.09 -27.14 -18.44
CA ILE A 33 13.72 -27.44 -18.90
C ILE A 33 13.05 -28.47 -17.99
N ARG A 34 13.75 -29.57 -17.67
CA ARG A 34 13.27 -30.62 -16.78
C ARG A 34 12.96 -30.10 -15.38
N SER A 35 13.84 -29.27 -14.82
CA SER A 35 13.63 -28.62 -13.52
C SER A 35 12.37 -27.73 -13.53
N HIS A 36 12.19 -26.91 -14.57
CA HIS A 36 11.01 -26.06 -14.70
C HIS A 36 9.71 -26.84 -14.91
N ARG A 37 9.72 -28.01 -15.58
CA ARG A 37 8.54 -28.89 -15.68
C ARG A 37 8.21 -29.58 -14.35
N GLN A 38 9.23 -29.97 -13.60
CA GLN A 38 9.05 -30.61 -12.29
C GLN A 38 8.66 -29.60 -11.19
N MET A 39 9.08 -28.34 -11.33
CA MET A 39 8.79 -27.26 -10.38
C MET A 39 8.24 -26.02 -11.11
N PRO A 40 7.00 -26.07 -11.65
CA PRO A 40 6.47 -25.04 -12.56
C PRO A 40 6.32 -23.63 -11.98
N LEU A 41 6.44 -23.44 -10.67
CA LEU A 41 5.97 -22.20 -10.01
C LEU A 41 6.91 -21.60 -8.96
N GLN A 42 8.12 -22.14 -8.75
CA GLN A 42 9.07 -21.40 -7.92
C GLN A 42 9.66 -20.27 -8.76
N LYS A 43 9.14 -19.05 -8.58
CA LYS A 43 9.89 -17.83 -8.89
C LYS A 43 11.16 -17.87 -8.04
N ILE A 44 12.21 -18.52 -8.54
CA ILE A 44 13.55 -18.48 -7.95
C ILE A 44 14.09 -17.07 -8.23
N GLY A 45 13.57 -16.09 -7.48
CA GLY A 45 14.29 -14.85 -7.27
C GLY A 45 15.54 -15.15 -6.46
N ALA A 46 16.63 -14.45 -6.73
CA ALA A 46 17.78 -14.48 -5.82
C ALA A 46 17.35 -13.82 -4.50
N GLY A 47 17.11 -14.61 -3.45
CA GLY A 47 16.71 -14.12 -2.15
C GLY A 47 16.00 -15.16 -1.28
N ARG A 48 15.79 -14.81 0.00
CA ARG A 48 14.97 -15.63 0.91
C ARG A 48 13.53 -15.72 0.38
N CYS A 49 12.94 -16.90 0.51
CA CYS A 49 11.54 -17.12 0.18
C CYS A 49 10.66 -16.17 1.02
N ARG A 50 9.55 -15.71 0.43
CA ARG A 50 8.59 -14.86 1.14
C ARG A 50 7.94 -15.66 2.28
N TYR A 51 7.68 -15.00 3.40
CA TYR A 51 6.99 -15.62 4.54
C TYR A 51 5.50 -15.88 4.26
N LEU A 52 4.90 -15.10 3.34
CA LEU A 52 3.50 -15.17 2.97
C LEU A 52 3.37 -15.49 1.48
N ASN A 53 2.32 -16.24 1.12
CA ASN A 53 1.93 -16.48 -0.26
C ASN A 53 1.20 -15.27 -0.87
N ASP A 54 0.91 -15.30 -2.17
CA ASP A 54 0.30 -14.16 -2.85
C ASP A 54 -1.11 -13.81 -2.30
N ASN A 55 -1.89 -14.81 -1.87
CA ASN A 55 -3.22 -14.60 -1.32
C ASN A 55 -3.17 -14.00 0.08
N GLU A 56 -2.26 -14.48 0.93
CA GLU A 56 -2.02 -13.97 2.28
C GLU A 56 -1.49 -12.54 2.24
N GLU A 57 -0.54 -12.23 1.34
CA GLU A 57 -0.06 -10.87 1.17
C GLU A 57 -1.19 -9.94 0.70
N ASN A 58 -2.05 -10.38 -0.23
CA ASN A 58 -3.21 -9.61 -0.69
C ASN A 58 -4.23 -9.37 0.44
N HIS A 59 -4.46 -10.36 1.29
CA HIS A 59 -5.34 -10.20 2.45
C HIS A 59 -4.75 -9.19 3.45
N LEU A 60 -3.44 -9.27 3.73
CA LEU A 60 -2.79 -8.29 4.59
C LEU A 60 -2.85 -6.86 4.00
N VAL A 61 -2.75 -6.71 2.68
CA VAL A 61 -2.98 -5.42 2.01
C VAL A 61 -4.40 -4.90 2.28
N SER A 62 -5.43 -5.75 2.20
CA SER A 62 -6.80 -5.32 2.53
C SER A 62 -6.94 -4.88 3.99
N LEU A 63 -6.28 -5.57 4.94
CA LEU A 63 -6.27 -5.14 6.34
C LEU A 63 -5.65 -3.75 6.54
N PHE A 64 -4.59 -3.42 5.81
CA PHE A 64 -3.98 -2.10 5.85
C PHE A 64 -4.84 -0.99 5.25
N GLN A 65 -5.78 -1.33 4.38
CA GLN A 65 -6.70 -0.38 3.76
C GLN A 65 -7.92 -0.07 4.64
N ILE A 66 -8.25 -0.91 5.63
CA ILE A 66 -9.39 -0.72 6.52
C ILE A 66 -9.33 0.65 7.21
N LEU A 67 -8.26 0.94 7.95
CA LEU A 67 -8.15 2.21 8.70
C LEU A 67 -8.24 3.46 7.79
N PRO A 68 -7.49 3.53 6.68
CA PRO A 68 -7.64 4.62 5.71
C PRO A 68 -9.05 4.77 5.14
N ASN A 69 -9.77 3.68 4.90
CA ASN A 69 -11.15 3.74 4.40
C ASN A 69 -12.12 4.36 5.41
N TYR A 70 -11.81 4.27 6.72
CA TYR A 70 -12.54 4.93 7.79
C TYR A 70 -11.99 6.31 8.14
N GLY A 71 -11.03 6.84 7.38
CA GLY A 71 -10.44 8.16 7.58
C GLY A 71 -9.33 8.20 8.65
N PHE A 72 -8.84 7.05 9.10
CA PHE A 72 -7.73 6.96 10.06
C PHE A 72 -6.39 6.72 9.36
N SER A 73 -5.36 7.44 9.79
CA SER A 73 -3.99 7.21 9.34
C SER A 73 -3.44 5.89 9.91
N LEU A 74 -2.90 5.05 9.02
CA LEU A 74 -2.16 3.86 9.43
C LEU A 74 -0.70 4.25 9.71
N THR A 75 -0.25 4.13 10.96
CA THR A 75 1.17 4.35 11.31
C THR A 75 1.99 3.08 11.11
N ALA A 76 3.31 3.21 10.93
CA ALA A 76 4.20 2.06 10.76
C ALA A 76 4.19 1.11 11.97
N GLY A 77 4.01 1.64 13.19
CA GLY A 77 3.90 0.82 14.41
C GLY A 77 2.64 -0.05 14.41
N VAL A 78 1.49 0.55 14.07
CA VAL A 78 0.22 -0.18 13.96
C VAL A 78 0.28 -1.20 12.82
N ALA A 79 0.86 -0.84 11.67
CA ALA A 79 1.04 -1.77 10.55
C ALA A 79 1.90 -3.00 10.94
N ILE A 80 2.96 -2.80 11.74
CA ILE A 80 3.77 -3.89 12.29
C ILE A 80 2.92 -4.77 13.21
N GLN A 81 2.13 -4.17 14.10
CA GLN A 81 1.27 -4.92 15.03
C GLN A 81 0.22 -5.76 14.29
N ILE A 82 -0.48 -5.17 13.32
CA ILE A 82 -1.45 -5.88 12.47
C ILE A 82 -0.76 -7.04 11.74
N SER A 83 0.43 -6.81 11.20
CA SER A 83 1.19 -7.85 10.52
C SER A 83 1.58 -8.99 11.46
N PHE A 84 1.99 -8.65 12.69
CA PHE A 84 2.38 -9.63 13.70
C PHE A 84 1.21 -10.50 14.12
N GLU A 85 0.06 -9.91 14.43
CA GLU A 85 -1.16 -10.66 14.76
C GLU A 85 -1.65 -11.51 13.59
N TYR A 86 -1.57 -10.97 12.37
CA TYR A 86 -1.94 -11.74 11.17
C TYR A 86 -1.03 -12.96 10.98
N MET A 87 0.29 -12.80 11.11
CA MET A 87 1.23 -13.92 11.00
C MET A 87 1.04 -14.94 12.12
N LYS A 88 0.78 -14.50 13.34
CA LYS A 88 0.45 -15.36 14.47
C LYS A 88 -0.82 -16.17 14.21
N SER A 89 -1.85 -15.56 13.60
CA SER A 89 -3.08 -16.26 13.21
C SER A 89 -2.86 -17.37 12.17
N LEU A 90 -1.83 -17.24 11.34
CA LEU A 90 -1.40 -18.25 10.37
C LEU A 90 -0.45 -19.30 10.97
N GLY A 91 -0.16 -19.23 12.28
CA GLY A 91 0.79 -20.13 12.95
C GLY A 91 2.27 -19.85 12.61
N LEU A 92 2.58 -18.69 12.03
CA LEU A 92 3.94 -18.31 11.67
C LEU A 92 4.64 -17.62 12.84
N PHE A 93 5.75 -18.21 13.33
CA PHE A 93 6.61 -17.62 14.37
C PHE A 93 7.55 -16.54 13.83
N PHE A 94 7.07 -15.68 12.93
CA PHE A 94 7.85 -14.57 12.37
C PHE A 94 7.42 -13.25 13.01
N LYS A 95 8.40 -12.45 13.46
CA LYS A 95 8.17 -11.10 14.01
C LYS A 95 8.47 -10.06 12.92
N PRO A 96 7.46 -9.44 12.30
CA PRO A 96 7.67 -8.43 11.28
C PRO A 96 8.30 -7.19 11.91
N GLY A 97 9.40 -6.72 11.31
CA GLY A 97 10.06 -5.47 11.70
C GLY A 97 9.91 -4.38 10.64
N ARG A 98 10.42 -3.18 10.92
CA ARG A 98 10.39 -2.03 9.99
C ARG A 98 10.96 -2.36 8.60
N LYS A 99 12.07 -3.09 8.54
CA LYS A 99 12.70 -3.52 7.28
C LYS A 99 11.79 -4.46 6.48
N TRP A 100 11.12 -5.39 7.15
CA TRP A 100 10.19 -6.29 6.49
C TRP A 100 8.99 -5.53 5.94
N LEU A 101 8.42 -4.61 6.73
CA LEU A 101 7.29 -3.78 6.31
C LEU A 101 7.65 -2.91 5.10
N GLN A 102 8.84 -2.29 5.09
CA GLN A 102 9.33 -1.53 3.94
C GLN A 102 9.44 -2.41 2.69
N ALA A 103 10.01 -3.61 2.82
CA ALA A 103 10.11 -4.54 1.71
C ALA A 103 8.72 -5.01 1.23
N PHE A 104 7.77 -5.23 2.14
CA PHE A 104 6.39 -5.61 1.83
C PHE A 104 5.68 -4.50 1.04
N VAL A 105 5.72 -3.26 1.54
CA VAL A 105 5.12 -2.11 0.84
C VAL A 105 5.76 -1.90 -0.54
N ASN A 106 7.08 -2.07 -0.66
CA ASN A 106 7.75 -1.96 -1.95
C ASN A 106 7.26 -3.02 -2.97
N ARG A 107 6.97 -4.25 -2.52
CA ARG A 107 6.37 -5.29 -3.39
C ARG A 107 4.94 -4.92 -3.82
N HIS A 108 4.19 -4.25 -2.94
CA HIS A 108 2.78 -3.89 -3.15
C HIS A 108 2.56 -2.40 -3.45
N ARG A 109 3.57 -1.71 -4.02
CA ARG A 109 3.55 -0.24 -4.19
C ARG A 109 2.36 0.29 -5.01
N MET A 110 1.81 -0.55 -5.88
CA MET A 110 0.67 -0.21 -6.73
C MET A 110 -0.65 -0.15 -5.93
N LYS A 111 -0.72 -0.85 -4.78
CA LYS A 111 -1.91 -0.94 -3.93
C LYS A 111 -1.79 -0.09 -2.66
N ILE A 112 -0.58 -0.03 -2.09
CA ILE A 112 -0.30 0.70 -0.85
C ILE A 112 0.99 1.50 -0.96
N LYS A 113 0.99 2.71 -0.42
CA LYS A 113 2.17 3.58 -0.34
C LYS A 113 2.10 4.43 0.92
N TRP A 114 3.27 4.74 1.49
CA TRP A 114 3.36 5.73 2.56
C TRP A 114 3.15 7.13 1.97
N LYS A 115 2.24 7.90 2.55
CA LYS A 115 2.08 9.33 2.27
C LYS A 115 2.64 10.11 3.46
N LYS A 116 3.35 11.20 3.20
CA LYS A 116 3.73 12.15 4.24
C LYS A 116 2.45 12.82 4.74
N GLU A 117 2.26 12.82 6.06
CA GLU A 117 1.14 13.51 6.68
C GLU A 117 1.24 15.02 6.39
N GLU A 118 0.10 15.63 6.05
CA GLU A 118 0.00 17.07 5.91
C GLU A 118 -0.01 17.67 7.32
N LYS A 119 0.86 18.66 7.56
CA LYS A 119 0.96 19.29 8.86
C LYS A 119 -0.33 20.08 9.11
N LEU A 120 -1.04 19.72 10.17
CA LEU A 120 -2.08 20.56 10.74
C LEU A 120 -1.42 21.69 11.54
N GLU A 121 -1.99 22.88 11.48
CA GLU A 121 -1.60 23.98 12.37
C GLU A 121 -1.83 23.55 13.84
N PRO A 122 -0.88 23.78 14.76
CA PRO A 122 -0.98 23.31 16.15
C PRO A 122 -2.27 23.72 16.84
N ILE A 123 -2.72 24.94 16.59
CA ILE A 123 -3.97 25.50 17.11
C ILE A 123 -5.18 24.68 16.63
N ARG A 124 -5.16 24.17 15.38
CA ARG A 124 -6.23 23.30 14.88
C ARG A 124 -6.19 21.93 15.57
N SER A 125 -5.03 21.39 15.89
CA SER A 125 -4.93 20.12 16.61
C SER A 125 -5.44 20.24 18.05
N GLU A 126 -5.13 21.33 18.74
CA GLU A 126 -5.50 21.52 20.15
C GLU A 126 -6.98 21.89 20.33
N LYS A 127 -7.54 22.69 19.40
CA LYS A 127 -8.90 23.22 19.53
C LYS A 127 -9.98 22.36 18.86
N PHE A 128 -9.61 21.32 18.12
CA PHE A 128 -10.58 20.46 17.45
C PHE A 128 -11.12 19.39 18.40
N THR A 129 -12.00 19.80 19.31
CA THR A 129 -12.73 18.89 20.22
C THR A 129 -14.05 18.42 19.60
N GLU A 130 -14.67 17.38 20.18
CA GLU A 130 -15.97 16.86 19.72
C GLU A 130 -17.08 17.92 19.85
N GLU A 131 -17.04 18.74 20.89
CA GLU A 131 -17.97 19.86 21.09
C GLU A 131 -17.80 20.91 20.00
N THR A 132 -16.54 21.26 19.69
CA THR A 132 -16.21 22.21 18.62
C THR A 132 -16.66 21.67 17.26
N ARG A 133 -16.43 20.38 17.00
CA ARG A 133 -16.87 19.70 15.78
C ARG A 133 -18.39 19.76 15.65
N ARG A 134 -19.13 19.32 16.66
CA ARG A 134 -20.60 19.32 16.66
C ARG A 134 -21.18 20.73 16.55
N GLY A 135 -20.61 21.68 17.27
CA GLY A 135 -21.01 23.08 17.22
C GLY A 135 -20.85 23.68 15.83
N TRP A 136 -19.71 23.41 15.18
CA TRP A 136 -19.44 23.87 13.82
C TRP A 136 -20.43 23.30 12.80
N PHE A 137 -20.66 21.98 12.80
CA PHE A 137 -21.62 21.37 11.86
C PHE A 137 -23.06 21.81 12.13
N SER A 138 -23.43 22.01 13.40
CA SER A 138 -24.75 22.54 13.76
C SER A 138 -24.94 23.96 13.24
N LEU A 139 -23.94 24.83 13.44
CA LEU A 139 -23.97 26.21 12.96
C LEU A 139 -24.03 26.27 11.43
N LEU A 140 -23.22 25.45 10.75
CA LEU A 140 -23.22 25.34 9.30
C LEU A 140 -24.62 24.96 8.80
N LYS A 141 -25.21 23.90 9.34
CA LYS A 141 -26.55 23.44 8.97
C LYS A 141 -27.59 24.53 9.17
N LEU A 142 -27.63 25.15 10.34
CA LEU A 142 -28.57 26.24 10.64
C LEU A 142 -28.41 27.42 9.70
N THR A 143 -27.18 27.77 9.34
CA THR A 143 -26.89 28.89 8.43
C THR A 143 -27.35 28.58 7.01
N LEU A 144 -27.08 27.35 6.53
CA LEU A 144 -27.50 26.91 5.20
C LEU A 144 -29.02 26.80 5.10
N GLU A 145 -29.71 26.31 6.14
CA GLU A 145 -31.17 26.26 6.21
C GLU A 145 -31.78 27.67 6.24
N LYS A 146 -31.23 28.57 7.07
CA LYS A 146 -31.72 29.96 7.20
C LYS A 146 -31.62 30.75 5.89
N LEU A 147 -30.58 30.49 5.09
CA LEU A 147 -30.32 31.18 3.83
C LEU A 147 -30.86 30.43 2.60
N ASP A 148 -31.54 29.29 2.79
CA ASP A 148 -32.06 28.43 1.73
C ASP A 148 -30.97 28.00 0.71
N LEU A 149 -29.81 27.59 1.24
CA LEU A 149 -28.59 27.26 0.51
C LEU A 149 -28.24 25.75 0.52
N MET A 150 -29.03 24.91 1.19
CA MET A 150 -28.72 23.47 1.36
C MET A 150 -28.41 22.75 0.03
N ASP A 151 -29.14 23.09 -1.03
CA ASP A 151 -28.99 22.49 -2.37
C ASP A 151 -28.45 23.47 -3.42
N LYS A 152 -27.90 24.61 -2.99
CA LYS A 152 -27.42 25.69 -3.88
C LYS A 152 -25.95 26.06 -3.64
N PRO A 153 -25.01 25.11 -3.78
CA PRO A 153 -23.60 25.37 -3.50
C PRO A 153 -23.00 26.44 -4.43
N CYS A 154 -23.56 26.63 -5.63
CA CYS A 154 -23.11 27.65 -6.59
C CYS A 154 -23.30 29.10 -6.11
N GLN A 155 -24.06 29.32 -5.04
CA GLN A 155 -24.29 30.64 -4.44
C GLN A 155 -23.34 30.94 -3.27
N ILE A 156 -22.46 30.00 -2.92
CA ILE A 156 -21.47 30.15 -1.85
C ILE A 156 -20.14 30.60 -2.47
N PHE A 157 -19.78 31.85 -2.25
CA PHE A 157 -18.53 32.42 -2.73
C PHE A 157 -17.49 32.43 -1.60
N ASN A 158 -16.28 31.94 -1.89
CA ASN A 158 -15.16 32.11 -0.99
C ASN A 158 -14.57 33.51 -1.15
N ALA A 159 -14.53 34.30 -0.08
CA ALA A 159 -13.99 35.66 -0.05
C ALA A 159 -12.81 35.78 0.93
N ASP A 160 -11.94 34.77 0.95
CA ASP A 160 -10.71 34.74 1.75
C ASP A 160 -9.58 35.46 0.98
N GLU A 161 -8.98 36.48 1.61
CA GLU A 161 -7.78 37.15 1.11
C GLU A 161 -6.53 36.30 1.41
N THR A 162 -5.92 35.76 0.36
CA THR A 162 -4.65 35.02 0.46
C THR A 162 -3.49 35.92 0.02
N GLY A 163 -2.52 36.25 0.91
CA GLY A 163 -1.27 36.88 0.45
C GLY A 163 -0.42 37.71 1.42
N PHE A 164 -0.87 38.05 2.62
CA PHE A 164 -0.03 38.85 3.54
C PHE A 164 0.81 37.94 4.44
N SER A 165 2.06 37.67 4.03
CA SER A 165 3.03 36.95 4.87
C SER A 165 3.82 37.92 5.74
N ASP A 166 3.43 38.08 7.01
CA ASP A 166 4.38 38.51 8.05
C ASP A 166 5.28 37.30 8.39
N LYS A 167 6.59 37.47 8.17
CA LYS A 167 7.60 36.40 8.22
C LYS A 167 7.93 35.89 9.63
N THR A 168 6.94 35.65 10.51
CA THR A 168 7.18 35.47 11.94
C THR A 168 6.66 34.17 12.57
N SER A 169 6.06 33.24 11.82
CA SER A 169 5.62 31.96 12.39
C SER A 169 6.64 30.82 12.18
N GLY A 170 7.47 30.61 13.21
CA GLY A 170 8.41 29.49 13.31
C GLY A 170 7.69 28.14 13.35
N LYS A 171 8.13 27.19 12.51
CA LYS A 171 7.54 25.85 12.41
C LYS A 171 8.11 24.93 13.48
N VAL A 172 7.26 24.36 14.32
CA VAL A 172 7.64 23.28 15.25
C VAL A 172 7.55 21.93 14.51
N LEU A 173 8.54 21.07 14.75
CA LEU A 173 8.56 19.67 14.30
C LEU A 173 8.21 18.81 15.52
N THR A 174 7.07 18.14 15.47
CA THR A 174 6.72 17.05 16.39
C THR A 174 7.04 15.71 15.74
#